data_AF-A0A1B7P6F5-F1
#
_entry.id   AF-A0A1B7P6F5-F1
#
_cell.length_a   1.000
_cell.length_b   1.000
_cell.length_c   1.000
_cell.angle_alpha   90.00
_cell.angle_beta   90.00
_cell.angle_gamma   90.00
#
_symmetry.space_group_name_H-M   'P 1'
#
loop_
_entity.id
_entity.type
_entity.pdbx_description
1 polymer ?
#
loop_
_entity_poly.entity_id
_entity_poly.type
_entity_poly.pdbx_seq_one_letter_code
_entity_poly.pdbx_strand_id
1 'polypeptide(L)'
;MAAPPSSSDNNLRVILEALEAIQGDHSHLAGSVEDIKKKVEFLASLGHGPKHDAKDEAEESIAFEPPESESKPAPLGTYTPRKASGTSRIILTTYPGQSGINPIVMDWGNPDPIKRGPVVVSRHPETVKKRNAIGAHGGSYSIYYALAVASKDLDVDHRPDFTNTEPPVNIGPFPQWADPKKIVSMDPWGHRAPFDFTDMIKHGGVDIRPTIAVTKAHMKLPELKQSVESGRLKVDGKICLNESGELAVTKVAVEPVWYLPGVAERFGIDEGTLRRSLFENTGGSYPELITRGDIKLFLPPIGGLTVYCFGDPAKMSDPNVKLALRVHDECNGSDVFGSDICTCRPYLIFGIEEAVKEAQLGGSGVVIYFRKEGRALGEVTKYLVYNARKRGSDRASEYFKRTENIAGVKDMRFQALMPDILHWLGITKIDRMLSMSNMKHDAIVEQGIPIHERVPIPDDLIPEDSRVEIDAKIHAGYFTTGKVLSMDELSNVQGRAWEDVDH
;
A
#
# COMPACT_ATOMS: atom_id res chain seq x y z
N MET A 1 74.55 6.67 -13.69
CA MET A 1 73.48 5.93 -13.00
C MET A 1 72.37 6.93 -12.70
N ALA A 2 71.29 6.92 -13.49
CA ALA A 2 70.09 7.72 -13.19
C ALA A 2 69.11 6.82 -12.43
N ALA A 3 68.63 7.28 -11.28
CA ALA A 3 67.69 6.54 -10.43
C ALA A 3 66.34 6.35 -11.13
N PRO A 4 65.63 5.22 -10.90
CA PRO A 4 64.31 5.01 -11.49
C PRO A 4 63.27 5.96 -10.85
N PRO A 5 62.26 6.42 -11.62
CA PRO A 5 61.24 7.33 -11.10
C PRO A 5 60.38 6.66 -10.03
N SER A 6 59.99 7.45 -9.02
CA SER A 6 59.23 6.99 -7.85
C SER A 6 57.77 6.67 -8.20
N SER A 7 57.14 5.76 -7.45
CA SER A 7 55.76 5.29 -7.71
C SER A 7 54.69 6.39 -7.66
N SER A 8 54.97 7.53 -7.00
CA SER A 8 54.07 8.68 -6.96
C SER A 8 53.99 9.43 -8.29
N ASP A 9 55.09 9.52 -9.05
CA ASP A 9 55.11 10.19 -10.35
C ASP A 9 54.32 9.41 -11.41
N ASN A 10 54.31 8.08 -11.30
CA ASN A 10 53.56 7.23 -12.21
C ASN A 10 52.05 7.34 -11.97
N ASN A 11 51.63 7.44 -10.70
CA ASN A 11 50.23 7.62 -10.32
C ASN A 11 49.69 9.00 -10.75
N LEU A 12 50.50 10.06 -10.60
CA LEU A 12 50.13 11.41 -11.06
C LEU A 12 49.96 11.45 -12.58
N ARG A 13 50.78 10.73 -13.34
CA ARG A 13 50.65 10.67 -14.80
C ARG A 13 49.38 9.96 -15.25
N VAL A 14 49.02 8.85 -14.60
CA VAL A 14 47.78 8.11 -14.87
C VAL A 14 46.54 8.97 -14.55
N ILE A 15 46.58 9.75 -13.47
CA ILE A 15 45.48 10.67 -13.11
C ILE A 15 45.36 11.79 -14.16
N LEU A 16 46.48 12.32 -14.67
CA LEU A 16 46.46 13.36 -15.69
C LEU A 16 45.89 12.84 -17.02
N GLU A 17 46.33 11.65 -17.46
CA GLU A 17 45.83 10.99 -18.66
C GLU A 17 44.31 10.70 -18.56
N ALA A 18 43.81 10.30 -17.38
CA ALA A 18 42.39 10.10 -17.13
C ALA A 18 41.57 11.40 -17.16
N LEU A 19 42.12 12.50 -16.63
CA LEU A 19 41.47 13.80 -16.66
C LEU A 19 41.37 14.38 -18.08
N GLU A 20 42.42 14.21 -18.89
CA GLU A 20 42.40 14.61 -20.30
C GLU A 20 41.37 13.81 -21.12
N ALA A 21 41.23 12.50 -20.85
CA ALA A 21 40.20 11.67 -21.47
C ALA A 21 38.79 12.14 -21.10
N ILE A 22 38.54 12.40 -19.81
CA ILE A 22 37.24 12.91 -19.33
C ILE A 22 36.92 14.26 -19.97
N GLN A 23 37.91 15.14 -20.13
CA GLN A 23 37.72 16.45 -20.77
C GLN A 23 37.39 16.34 -22.27
N GLY A 24 37.97 15.36 -22.96
CA GLY A 24 37.62 14.99 -24.33
C GLY A 24 36.18 14.49 -24.46
N ASP A 25 35.78 13.55 -23.60
CA ASP A 25 34.42 13.00 -23.59
C ASP A 25 33.37 14.06 -23.28
N HIS A 26 33.66 14.97 -22.34
CA HIS A 26 32.77 16.09 -22.02
C HIS A 26 32.55 17.04 -23.21
N SER A 27 33.61 17.26 -24.01
CA SER A 27 33.55 18.10 -25.20
C SER A 27 32.74 17.43 -26.31
N HIS A 28 32.88 16.11 -26.48
CA HIS A 28 32.09 15.32 -27.43
C HIS A 28 30.61 15.26 -27.03
N LEU A 29 30.31 15.10 -25.74
CA LEU A 29 28.94 15.12 -25.22
C LEU A 29 28.28 16.49 -25.45
N ALA A 30 29.00 17.58 -25.20
CA ALA A 30 28.51 18.93 -25.44
C ALA A 30 28.13 19.16 -26.91
N GLY A 31 28.97 18.71 -27.85
CA GLY A 31 28.66 18.76 -29.29
C GLY A 31 27.43 17.93 -29.67
N SER A 32 27.30 16.73 -29.09
CA SER A 32 26.15 15.85 -29.33
C SER A 32 24.83 16.46 -28.81
N VAL A 33 24.88 17.14 -27.66
CA VAL A 33 23.72 17.85 -27.09
C VAL A 33 23.33 19.04 -27.97
N GLU A 34 24.30 19.79 -28.51
CA GLU A 34 24.06 20.89 -29.44
C GLU A 34 23.33 20.42 -30.72
N ASP A 35 23.75 19.29 -31.28
CA ASP A 35 23.14 18.69 -32.48
C ASP A 35 21.73 18.16 -32.22
N ILE A 36 21.48 17.56 -31.06
CA ILE A 36 20.14 17.15 -30.64
C ILE A 36 19.24 18.39 -30.48
N LYS A 37 19.76 19.46 -29.89
CA LYS A 37 19.01 20.71 -29.69
C LYS A 37 18.59 21.33 -31.02
N LYS A 38 19.50 21.37 -32.01
CA LYS A 38 19.18 21.80 -33.39
C LYS A 38 18.12 20.93 -34.05
N LYS A 39 18.18 19.60 -33.88
CA LYS A 39 17.15 18.68 -34.40
C LYS A 39 15.78 18.91 -33.74
N VAL A 40 15.74 19.18 -32.44
CA VAL A 40 14.51 19.47 -31.71
C VAL A 40 13.92 20.82 -32.14
N GLU A 41 14.73 21.84 -32.34
CA GLU A 41 14.29 23.15 -32.86
C GLU A 41 13.78 23.07 -34.30
N PHE A 42 14.42 22.25 -35.16
CA PHE A 42 13.93 21.97 -36.51
C PHE A 42 12.59 21.21 -36.51
N LEU A 43 12.39 20.26 -35.60
CA LEU A 43 11.12 19.56 -35.46
C LEU A 43 10.01 20.47 -34.90
N ALA A 44 10.36 21.42 -34.04
CA ALA A 44 9.41 22.40 -33.51
C ALA A 44 8.95 23.42 -34.56
N SER A 45 9.80 23.76 -35.54
CA SER A 45 9.47 24.71 -36.62
C SER A 45 8.56 24.12 -37.70
N LEU A 46 8.46 22.79 -37.79
CA LEU A 46 7.51 22.08 -38.66
C LEU A 46 6.06 22.08 -38.11
N GLY A 47 5.84 22.62 -36.91
CA GLY A 47 4.55 22.55 -36.19
C GLY A 47 3.53 23.68 -36.45
N HIS A 48 3.77 24.63 -37.37
CA HIS A 48 2.85 25.75 -37.61
C HIS A 48 2.65 26.08 -39.11
N GLY A 49 1.54 25.61 -39.71
CA GLY A 49 1.07 26.03 -41.04
C GLY A 49 -0.09 25.17 -41.59
N PRO A 50 -1.02 25.70 -42.42
CA PRO A 50 -2.46 25.36 -42.38
C PRO A 50 -2.96 24.23 -43.31
N LYS A 51 -4.23 23.82 -43.07
CA LYS A 51 -5.07 22.86 -43.81
C LYS A 51 -5.01 22.98 -45.34
N HIS A 52 -4.85 21.86 -46.07
CA HIS A 52 -5.79 21.36 -47.10
C HIS A 52 -5.33 20.04 -47.76
N ASP A 53 -6.33 19.18 -48.02
CA ASP A 53 -6.53 18.16 -49.05
C ASP A 53 -5.42 17.18 -49.50
N ALA A 54 -5.76 15.90 -49.34
CA ALA A 54 -5.05 14.75 -49.90
C ALA A 54 -5.33 14.60 -51.39
N LYS A 55 -4.27 14.41 -52.18
CA LYS A 55 -4.26 13.61 -53.41
C LYS A 55 -2.98 12.79 -53.47
N ASP A 56 -3.18 11.54 -53.88
CA ASP A 56 -2.17 10.54 -54.21
C ASP A 56 -1.13 11.05 -55.20
N GLU A 57 0.12 10.60 -55.04
CA GLU A 57 0.97 10.15 -56.16
C GLU A 57 2.18 9.36 -55.63
N ALA A 58 2.56 8.37 -56.42
CA ALA A 58 3.55 7.33 -56.14
C ALA A 58 4.95 7.74 -56.65
N GLU A 59 5.88 6.78 -56.56
CA GLU A 59 7.27 6.79 -57.09
C GLU A 59 8.30 7.41 -56.13
N GLU A 60 9.53 6.90 -55.94
CA GLU A 60 10.26 5.77 -56.51
C GLU A 60 11.45 5.45 -55.58
N SER A 61 11.93 4.22 -55.67
CA SER A 61 13.03 3.62 -54.92
C SER A 61 14.42 4.21 -55.21
N ILE A 62 15.30 4.26 -54.20
CA ILE A 62 16.75 4.06 -54.40
C ILE A 62 17.29 3.16 -53.29
N ALA A 63 17.77 1.98 -53.70
CA ALA A 63 18.40 0.98 -52.87
C ALA A 63 19.87 1.34 -52.55
N PHE A 64 20.32 1.00 -51.34
CA PHE A 64 21.73 0.92 -51.01
C PHE A 64 21.94 -0.29 -50.08
N GLU A 65 22.55 -1.35 -50.62
CA GLU A 65 23.00 -2.52 -49.86
C GLU A 65 24.39 -2.30 -49.27
N PRO A 66 24.64 -2.74 -48.03
CA PRO A 66 25.96 -3.14 -47.57
C PRO A 66 25.97 -4.60 -47.05
N PRO A 67 27.17 -5.19 -46.85
CA PRO A 67 27.47 -6.57 -47.25
C PRO A 67 27.14 -7.63 -46.19
N GLU A 68 27.01 -8.86 -46.68
CA GLU A 68 26.80 -10.09 -45.92
C GLU A 68 27.92 -10.36 -44.90
N SER A 69 27.53 -10.62 -43.65
CA SER A 69 28.28 -11.48 -42.73
C SER A 69 27.31 -12.35 -41.95
N GLU A 70 27.59 -13.65 -41.97
CA GLU A 70 26.75 -14.70 -41.41
C GLU A 70 26.72 -14.67 -39.87
N SER A 71 25.55 -14.45 -39.30
CA SER A 71 25.11 -15.14 -38.09
C SER A 71 23.58 -15.07 -38.05
N LYS A 72 22.90 -16.22 -37.97
CA LYS A 72 21.43 -16.28 -37.88
C LYS A 72 21.00 -16.03 -36.42
N PRO A 73 20.24 -14.96 -36.11
CA PRO A 73 19.40 -14.93 -34.91
C PRO A 73 18.00 -15.45 -35.26
N ALA A 74 17.35 -16.10 -34.30
CA ALA A 74 15.99 -16.62 -34.39
C ALA A 74 14.98 -15.55 -34.89
N PRO A 75 13.86 -15.93 -35.56
CA PRO A 75 12.94 -14.96 -36.10
C PRO A 75 12.34 -14.10 -34.99
N LEU A 76 12.71 -12.82 -34.99
CA LEU A 76 11.99 -11.76 -34.30
C LEU A 76 10.55 -11.78 -34.81
N GLY A 77 9.61 -12.10 -33.91
CA GLY A 77 8.19 -12.03 -34.18
C GLY A 77 7.86 -10.66 -34.75
N THR A 78 7.13 -10.66 -35.86
CA THR A 78 6.64 -9.46 -36.52
C THR A 78 5.79 -8.65 -35.55
N TYR A 79 6.34 -7.53 -35.04
CA TYR A 79 5.56 -6.56 -34.28
C TYR A 79 4.59 -5.91 -35.26
N THR A 80 3.38 -6.47 -35.37
CA THR A 80 2.33 -5.87 -36.18
C THR A 80 1.87 -4.61 -35.45
N PRO A 81 1.88 -3.42 -36.08
CA PRO A 81 1.33 -2.23 -35.44
C PRO A 81 -0.12 -2.52 -35.09
N ARG A 82 -0.45 -2.55 -33.79
CA ARG A 82 -1.83 -2.74 -33.33
C ARG A 82 -2.66 -1.61 -33.92
N LYS A 83 -3.63 -1.94 -34.78
CA LYS A 83 -4.60 -0.98 -35.33
C LYS A 83 -5.18 -0.12 -34.19
N ALA A 84 -5.10 1.19 -34.36
CA ALA A 84 -5.73 2.17 -33.49
C ALA A 84 -7.24 1.92 -33.50
N SER A 85 -7.76 1.44 -32.37
CA SER A 85 -9.19 1.35 -32.14
C SER A 85 -9.70 2.77 -31.92
N GLY A 86 -10.77 3.16 -32.62
CA GLY A 86 -11.34 4.50 -32.54
C GLY A 86 -11.60 4.91 -31.08
N THR A 87 -11.10 6.09 -30.71
CA THR A 87 -11.34 6.68 -29.40
C THR A 87 -12.81 7.07 -29.31
N SER A 88 -13.59 6.32 -28.54
CA SER A 88 -14.92 6.77 -28.14
C SER A 88 -14.78 8.10 -27.39
N ARG A 89 -15.79 8.98 -27.54
CA ARG A 89 -15.80 10.30 -26.90
C ARG A 89 -15.67 10.14 -25.39
N ILE A 90 -14.63 10.74 -24.79
CA ILE A 90 -14.43 10.72 -23.34
C ILE A 90 -15.60 11.45 -22.67
N ILE A 91 -16.33 10.75 -21.80
CA ILE A 91 -17.41 11.33 -20.99
C ILE A 91 -16.80 11.85 -19.68
N LEU A 92 -16.76 13.17 -19.54
CA LEU A 92 -16.34 13.83 -18.31
C LEU A 92 -17.58 14.21 -17.48
N THR A 93 -17.81 13.52 -16.35
CA THR A 93 -18.92 13.80 -15.41
C THR A 93 -18.49 14.69 -14.25
N THR A 94 -17.69 15.72 -14.59
CA THR A 94 -17.02 16.58 -13.61
C THR A 94 -18.01 17.49 -12.88
N TYR A 95 -19.14 17.87 -13.46
CA TYR A 95 -20.09 18.80 -12.81
C TYR A 95 -21.44 18.13 -12.47
N PRO A 96 -22.07 18.39 -11.30
CA PRO A 96 -23.28 17.69 -10.86
C PRO A 96 -24.51 17.95 -11.74
N GLY A 97 -24.56 19.09 -12.44
CA GLY A 97 -25.70 19.54 -13.24
C GLY A 97 -25.67 19.16 -14.71
N GLN A 98 -24.73 18.31 -15.17
CA GLN A 98 -24.76 17.86 -16.56
C GLN A 98 -25.96 16.95 -16.82
N SER A 99 -26.60 17.14 -17.97
CA SER A 99 -27.81 16.39 -18.34
C SER A 99 -27.61 14.87 -18.30
N GLY A 100 -28.50 14.20 -17.57
CA GLY A 100 -28.53 12.75 -17.40
C GLY A 100 -27.63 12.21 -16.30
N ILE A 101 -26.96 13.04 -15.50
CA ILE A 101 -26.30 12.61 -14.26
C ILE A 101 -27.39 12.28 -13.22
N ASN A 102 -27.45 11.03 -12.80
CA ASN A 102 -28.38 10.53 -11.78
C ASN A 102 -27.69 9.44 -10.96
N PRO A 103 -26.86 9.81 -9.96
CA PRO A 103 -26.14 8.88 -9.11
C PRO A 103 -27.09 7.93 -8.38
N ILE A 104 -26.67 6.68 -8.20
CA ILE A 104 -27.37 5.73 -7.33
C ILE A 104 -27.35 6.26 -5.90
N VAL A 105 -28.51 6.19 -5.23
CA VAL A 105 -28.67 6.62 -3.84
C VAL A 105 -27.62 5.96 -2.95
N MET A 106 -27.04 6.76 -2.05
CA MET A 106 -26.04 6.32 -1.08
C MET A 106 -26.37 6.92 0.29
N ASP A 107 -27.00 6.12 1.15
CA ASP A 107 -27.38 6.48 2.53
C ASP A 107 -26.41 5.82 3.52
N TRP A 108 -25.20 6.38 3.64
CA TRP A 108 -24.13 5.79 4.45
C TRP A 108 -24.56 5.61 5.91
N GLY A 109 -24.35 4.41 6.47
CA GLY A 109 -24.79 4.04 7.81
C GLY A 109 -26.19 3.43 7.88
N ASN A 110 -26.93 3.30 6.76
CA ASN A 110 -28.19 2.57 6.80
C ASN A 110 -27.97 1.07 7.07
N PRO A 111 -28.67 0.44 8.04
CA PRO A 111 -28.54 -0.98 8.36
C PRO A 111 -29.06 -1.91 7.28
N ASP A 112 -29.95 -1.42 6.39
CA ASP A 112 -30.48 -2.19 5.27
C ASP A 112 -29.57 -1.95 4.04
N PRO A 113 -28.85 -2.96 3.54
CA PRO A 113 -27.92 -2.80 2.42
C PRO A 113 -28.61 -2.29 1.15
N ILE A 114 -29.87 -2.67 0.92
CA ILE A 114 -30.62 -2.26 -0.27
C ILE A 114 -30.98 -0.77 -0.20
N LYS A 115 -31.38 -0.28 0.97
CA LYS A 115 -31.68 1.15 1.19
C LYS A 115 -30.42 1.99 1.26
N ARG A 116 -29.34 1.47 1.86
CA ARG A 116 -28.01 2.09 1.87
C ARG A 116 -27.52 2.36 0.45
N GLY A 117 -27.69 1.37 -0.43
CA GLY A 117 -27.19 1.38 -1.80
C GLY A 117 -25.75 0.84 -1.92
N PRO A 118 -25.37 0.38 -3.13
CA PRO A 118 -24.04 -0.15 -3.42
C PRO A 118 -23.01 0.95 -3.65
N VAL A 119 -21.73 0.64 -3.41
CA VAL A 119 -20.62 1.50 -3.84
C VAL A 119 -20.38 1.30 -5.33
N VAL A 120 -20.52 2.36 -6.13
CA VAL A 120 -20.41 2.31 -7.59
C VAL A 120 -19.46 3.38 -8.09
N VAL A 121 -18.35 2.94 -8.69
CA VAL A 121 -17.27 3.81 -9.20
C VAL A 121 -17.02 3.64 -10.70
N SER A 122 -17.63 2.64 -11.33
CA SER A 122 -17.30 2.25 -12.71
C SER A 122 -17.53 3.34 -13.73
N ARG A 123 -16.57 3.42 -14.67
CA ARG A 123 -16.51 4.44 -15.73
C ARG A 123 -17.05 3.94 -17.07
N HIS A 124 -17.68 2.77 -17.10
CA HIS A 124 -18.35 2.29 -18.30
C HIS A 124 -19.35 3.36 -18.80
N PRO A 125 -19.46 3.64 -20.12
CA PRO A 125 -20.28 4.74 -20.64
C PRO A 125 -21.74 4.73 -20.16
N GLU A 126 -22.30 3.54 -19.95
CA GLU A 126 -23.67 3.34 -19.46
C GLU A 126 -23.84 3.58 -17.95
N THR A 127 -22.77 3.43 -17.16
CA THR A 127 -22.80 3.53 -15.69
C THR A 127 -22.15 4.79 -15.16
N VAL A 128 -21.34 5.49 -15.95
CA VAL A 128 -20.56 6.66 -15.51
C VAL A 128 -21.43 7.80 -14.98
N LYS A 129 -22.68 7.90 -15.45
CA LYS A 129 -23.68 8.87 -14.99
C LYS A 129 -24.42 8.45 -13.72
N LYS A 130 -24.32 7.17 -13.34
CA LYS A 130 -24.96 6.55 -12.17
C LYS A 130 -24.02 6.33 -10.98
N ARG A 131 -22.71 6.58 -11.15
CA ARG A 131 -21.72 6.40 -10.08
C ARG A 131 -22.00 7.30 -8.88
N ASN A 132 -21.72 6.77 -7.69
CA ASN A 132 -21.86 7.47 -6.40
C ASN A 132 -20.54 7.49 -5.61
N ALA A 133 -19.43 7.13 -6.24
CA ALA A 133 -18.10 7.20 -5.68
C ALA A 133 -17.07 7.77 -6.67
N ILE A 134 -16.04 8.41 -6.13
CA ILE A 134 -14.84 8.89 -6.84
C ILE A 134 -13.75 7.82 -6.75
N GLY A 135 -12.87 7.70 -7.74
CA GLY A 135 -11.73 6.78 -7.70
C GLY A 135 -11.87 5.60 -8.66
N ALA A 136 -11.43 4.42 -8.23
CA ALA A 136 -11.57 3.15 -8.92
C ALA A 136 -11.48 1.97 -7.95
N HIS A 137 -12.04 0.80 -8.32
CA HIS A 137 -11.79 -0.46 -7.60
C HIS A 137 -10.34 -0.92 -7.81
N GLY A 138 -9.83 -1.77 -6.91
CA GLY A 138 -8.48 -2.32 -6.99
C GLY A 138 -7.45 -1.57 -6.13
N GLY A 139 -7.84 -0.49 -5.46
CA GLY A 139 -6.91 0.37 -4.71
C GLY A 139 -5.69 0.77 -5.54
N SER A 140 -4.49 0.53 -5.01
CA SER A 140 -3.22 0.77 -5.74
C SER A 140 -3.07 -0.01 -7.06
N TYR A 141 -3.86 -1.08 -7.28
CA TYR A 141 -3.82 -1.88 -8.50
C TYR A 141 -4.66 -1.33 -9.65
N SER A 142 -5.47 -0.29 -9.42
CA SER A 142 -6.35 0.29 -10.44
C SER A 142 -5.58 0.82 -11.67
N ILE A 143 -4.33 1.25 -11.48
CA ILE A 143 -3.46 1.71 -12.56
C ILE A 143 -3.05 0.54 -13.47
N TYR A 144 -2.74 -0.62 -12.90
CA TYR A 144 -2.44 -1.82 -13.68
C TYR A 144 -3.66 -2.33 -14.44
N TYR A 145 -4.84 -2.24 -13.84
CA TYR A 145 -6.09 -2.52 -14.54
C TYR A 145 -6.25 -1.60 -15.77
N ALA A 146 -6.01 -0.30 -15.61
CA ALA A 146 -6.07 0.65 -16.73
C ALA A 146 -5.04 0.33 -17.82
N LEU A 147 -3.82 -0.08 -17.45
CA LEU A 147 -2.80 -0.54 -18.39
C LEU A 147 -3.21 -1.82 -19.12
N ALA A 148 -3.80 -2.79 -18.43
CA ALA A 148 -4.30 -4.03 -19.04
C ALA A 148 -5.40 -3.78 -20.08
N VAL A 149 -6.29 -2.81 -19.80
CA VAL A 149 -7.30 -2.36 -20.78
C VAL A 149 -6.63 -1.67 -21.96
N ALA A 150 -5.68 -0.77 -21.73
CA ALA A 150 -4.96 -0.06 -22.79
C ALA A 150 -4.11 -1.01 -23.66
N SER A 151 -3.52 -2.05 -23.06
CA SER A 151 -2.78 -3.12 -23.75
C SER A 151 -3.70 -4.17 -24.37
N LYS A 152 -5.02 -4.05 -24.23
CA LYS A 152 -6.02 -5.03 -24.72
C LYS A 152 -5.86 -6.44 -24.14
N ASP A 153 -5.21 -6.56 -22.99
CA ASP A 153 -5.17 -7.80 -22.22
C ASP A 153 -6.47 -7.99 -21.42
N LEU A 154 -7.25 -6.92 -21.25
CA LEU A 154 -8.60 -6.93 -20.71
C LEU A 154 -9.55 -6.11 -21.60
N ASP A 155 -10.75 -6.64 -21.83
CA ASP A 155 -11.80 -5.89 -22.53
C ASP A 155 -12.28 -4.71 -21.66
N VAL A 156 -12.53 -3.55 -22.30
CA VAL A 156 -13.09 -2.35 -21.67
C VAL A 156 -14.45 -2.67 -21.02
N ASP A 157 -15.22 -3.54 -21.66
CA ASP A 157 -16.59 -3.89 -21.25
C ASP A 157 -16.62 -5.20 -20.43
N HIS A 158 -15.45 -5.71 -20.02
CA HIS A 158 -15.36 -6.91 -19.21
C HIS A 158 -16.16 -6.78 -17.91
N ARG A 159 -17.09 -7.74 -17.71
CA ARG A 159 -17.85 -7.92 -16.48
C ARG A 159 -17.27 -9.11 -15.71
N PRO A 160 -16.82 -8.91 -14.46
CA PRO A 160 -16.39 -10.03 -13.63
C PRO A 160 -17.52 -11.03 -13.40
N ASP A 161 -17.19 -12.32 -13.44
CA ASP A 161 -18.07 -13.40 -12.98
C ASP A 161 -17.78 -13.71 -11.51
N PHE A 162 -18.78 -13.54 -10.65
CA PHE A 162 -18.71 -13.79 -9.21
C PHE A 162 -19.34 -15.14 -8.80
N THR A 163 -19.59 -16.03 -9.76
CA THR A 163 -20.11 -17.37 -9.47
C THR A 163 -19.13 -18.14 -8.56
N ASN A 164 -19.64 -18.72 -7.46
CA ASN A 164 -18.86 -19.46 -6.46
C ASN A 164 -17.77 -18.63 -5.74
N THR A 165 -17.93 -17.31 -5.67
CA THR A 165 -17.00 -16.43 -4.93
C THR A 165 -17.56 -15.98 -3.56
N GLU A 166 -18.60 -16.65 -3.06
CA GLU A 166 -19.20 -16.34 -1.77
C GLU A 166 -18.21 -16.53 -0.61
N PRO A 167 -18.22 -15.64 0.41
CA PRO A 167 -17.43 -15.83 1.62
C PRO A 167 -17.64 -17.22 2.25
N PRO A 168 -16.59 -17.98 2.58
CA PRO A 168 -16.71 -19.30 3.21
C PRO A 168 -17.06 -19.23 4.70
N VAL A 169 -17.17 -18.02 5.24
CA VAL A 169 -17.63 -17.74 6.61
C VAL A 169 -18.52 -16.50 6.57
N ASN A 170 -19.59 -16.52 7.35
CA ASN A 170 -20.43 -15.35 7.55
C ASN A 170 -19.80 -14.46 8.62
N ILE A 171 -19.65 -13.18 8.30
CA ILE A 171 -19.21 -12.14 9.23
C ILE A 171 -20.33 -11.11 9.30
N GLY A 172 -20.74 -10.74 10.52
CA GLY A 172 -21.80 -9.78 10.74
C GLY A 172 -23.18 -10.16 10.14
N PRO A 173 -24.07 -9.18 9.95
CA PRO A 173 -23.88 -7.77 10.26
C PRO A 173 -23.77 -7.50 11.77
N PHE A 174 -22.97 -6.51 12.15
CA PHE A 174 -22.87 -6.05 13.54
C PHE A 174 -23.47 -4.65 13.68
N PRO A 175 -23.97 -4.24 14.87
CA PRO A 175 -24.59 -2.93 15.07
C PRO A 175 -23.72 -1.75 14.62
N GLN A 176 -22.39 -1.88 14.73
CA GLN A 176 -21.42 -0.87 14.32
C GLN A 176 -21.45 -0.57 12.82
N TRP A 177 -21.95 -1.48 11.97
CA TRP A 177 -22.06 -1.26 10.52
C TRP A 177 -23.15 -0.24 10.17
N ALA A 178 -24.11 -0.06 11.08
CA ALA A 178 -25.20 0.91 10.96
C ALA A 178 -24.90 2.26 11.63
N ASP A 179 -23.70 2.43 12.18
CA ASP A 179 -23.25 3.71 12.74
C ASP A 179 -22.33 4.40 11.73
N PRO A 180 -22.75 5.52 11.11
CA PRO A 180 -21.96 6.21 10.09
C PRO A 180 -20.65 6.79 10.63
N LYS A 181 -20.45 6.82 11.96
CA LYS A 181 -19.21 7.31 12.59
C LYS A 181 -18.24 6.20 12.95
N LYS A 182 -18.68 4.94 13.03
CA LYS A 182 -17.83 3.81 13.43
C LYS A 182 -16.99 3.26 12.28
N ILE A 183 -17.52 3.29 11.06
CA ILE A 183 -16.82 2.81 9.87
C ILE A 183 -16.93 3.88 8.79
N VAL A 184 -15.80 4.52 8.49
CA VAL A 184 -15.69 5.65 7.55
C VAL A 184 -14.65 5.43 6.47
N SER A 185 -13.79 4.40 6.59
CA SER A 185 -12.65 4.14 5.68
C SER A 185 -12.69 2.79 4.96
N MET A 186 -13.77 2.02 5.14
CA MET A 186 -14.07 0.80 4.39
C MET A 186 -15.58 0.64 4.20
N ASP A 187 -15.99 -0.22 3.26
CA ASP A 187 -17.41 -0.51 3.01
C ASP A 187 -17.87 -1.71 3.86
N PRO A 188 -18.75 -1.53 4.86
CA PRO A 188 -19.18 -2.63 5.73
C PRO A 188 -19.82 -3.81 4.98
N TRP A 189 -20.49 -3.52 3.87
CA TRP A 189 -21.20 -4.51 3.04
C TRP A 189 -20.35 -5.02 1.87
N GLY A 190 -19.09 -4.61 1.78
CA GLY A 190 -18.23 -4.83 0.61
C GLY A 190 -18.00 -6.29 0.23
N HIS A 191 -18.08 -7.22 1.19
CA HIS A 191 -17.93 -8.67 0.97
C HIS A 191 -19.19 -9.34 0.46
N ARG A 192 -20.34 -8.66 0.55
CA ARG A 192 -21.63 -9.18 0.09
C ARG A 192 -22.15 -8.49 -1.16
N ALA A 193 -21.52 -7.38 -1.57
CA ALA A 193 -22.02 -6.52 -2.63
C ALA A 193 -22.40 -7.26 -3.94
N PRO A 194 -21.61 -8.23 -4.45
CA PRO A 194 -22.01 -8.98 -5.64
C PRO A 194 -23.31 -9.79 -5.49
N PHE A 195 -23.62 -10.24 -4.28
CA PHE A 195 -24.73 -11.14 -4.00
C PHE A 195 -25.99 -10.36 -3.60
N ASP A 196 -25.84 -9.34 -2.74
CA ASP A 196 -26.95 -8.50 -2.28
C ASP A 196 -27.53 -7.63 -3.40
N PHE A 197 -26.72 -7.25 -4.40
CA PHE A 197 -27.14 -6.39 -5.51
C PHE A 197 -27.24 -7.11 -6.86
N THR A 198 -27.49 -8.42 -6.85
CA THR A 198 -27.58 -9.27 -8.05
C THR A 198 -28.50 -8.68 -9.13
N ASP A 199 -29.68 -8.17 -8.75
CA ASP A 199 -30.64 -7.60 -9.70
C ASP A 199 -30.13 -6.31 -10.36
N MET A 200 -29.44 -5.45 -9.61
CA MET A 200 -28.84 -4.23 -10.15
C MET A 200 -27.71 -4.54 -11.13
N ILE A 201 -26.96 -5.61 -10.89
CA ILE A 201 -25.89 -6.07 -11.79
C ILE A 201 -26.50 -6.67 -13.07
N LYS A 202 -27.37 -7.68 -12.92
CA LYS A 202 -27.90 -8.45 -14.06
C LYS A 202 -28.92 -7.68 -14.90
N HIS A 203 -29.79 -6.89 -14.27
CA HIS A 203 -30.89 -6.20 -14.94
C HIS A 203 -30.70 -4.68 -15.00
N GLY A 204 -29.96 -4.10 -14.04
CA GLY A 204 -29.69 -2.66 -13.99
C GLY A 204 -28.46 -2.20 -14.78
N GLY A 205 -27.63 -3.13 -15.27
CA GLY A 205 -26.39 -2.86 -16.01
C GLY A 205 -25.28 -2.21 -15.15
N VAL A 206 -25.42 -2.23 -13.83
CA VAL A 206 -24.51 -1.55 -12.89
C VAL A 206 -23.29 -2.43 -12.62
N ASP A 207 -22.09 -1.86 -12.71
CA ASP A 207 -20.84 -2.53 -12.32
C ASP A 207 -20.62 -2.35 -10.81
N ILE A 208 -20.99 -3.37 -10.04
CA ILE A 208 -20.82 -3.43 -8.59
C ILE A 208 -19.81 -4.52 -8.31
N ARG A 209 -18.71 -4.17 -7.64
CA ARG A 209 -17.61 -5.09 -7.32
C ARG A 209 -17.40 -5.15 -5.81
N PRO A 210 -16.94 -6.30 -5.29
CA PRO A 210 -16.64 -6.40 -3.87
C PRO A 210 -15.43 -5.54 -3.54
N THR A 211 -15.44 -4.94 -2.37
CA THR A 211 -14.29 -4.22 -1.78
C THR A 211 -13.69 -4.99 -0.61
N ILE A 212 -14.32 -6.10 -0.23
CA ILE A 212 -13.82 -7.03 0.77
C ILE A 212 -13.98 -8.45 0.21
N ALA A 213 -13.00 -9.31 0.45
CA ALA A 213 -13.09 -10.73 0.13
C ALA A 213 -12.64 -11.56 1.31
N VAL A 214 -13.30 -12.70 1.55
CA VAL A 214 -12.98 -13.61 2.65
C VAL A 214 -12.66 -14.98 2.09
N THR A 215 -11.62 -15.63 2.61
CA THR A 215 -11.24 -16.99 2.20
C THR A 215 -10.68 -17.79 3.38
N LYS A 216 -10.57 -19.11 3.23
CA LYS A 216 -9.85 -19.98 4.16
C LYS A 216 -8.58 -20.46 3.48
N ALA A 217 -7.50 -20.55 4.25
CA ALA A 217 -6.22 -21.01 3.73
C ALA A 217 -5.39 -21.62 4.85
N HIS A 218 -4.31 -22.27 4.45
CA HIS A 218 -3.22 -22.57 5.36
C HIS A 218 -2.12 -21.51 5.23
N MET A 219 -1.44 -21.23 6.34
CA MET A 219 -0.33 -20.31 6.42
C MET A 219 0.89 -21.02 6.99
N LYS A 220 2.03 -20.87 6.32
CA LYS A 220 3.30 -21.45 6.76
C LYS A 220 4.34 -20.34 6.83
N LEU A 221 5.00 -20.21 7.97
CA LEU A 221 6.10 -19.29 8.19
C LEU A 221 7.28 -20.07 8.77
N PRO A 222 8.53 -19.81 8.34
CA PRO A 222 9.71 -20.55 8.80
C PRO A 222 9.86 -20.60 10.33
N GLU A 223 9.58 -19.49 11.01
CA GLU A 223 9.74 -19.33 12.47
C GLU A 223 8.73 -20.14 13.28
N LEU A 224 7.57 -20.46 12.70
CA LEU A 224 6.55 -21.23 13.40
C LEU A 224 6.97 -22.68 13.59
N LYS A 225 7.77 -23.23 12.67
CA LYS A 225 8.38 -24.55 12.86
C LYS A 225 9.27 -24.58 14.11
N GLN A 226 10.19 -23.61 14.22
CA GLN A 226 11.05 -23.49 15.41
C GLN A 226 10.23 -23.27 16.68
N SER A 227 9.11 -22.54 16.58
CA SER A 227 8.22 -22.30 17.72
C SER A 227 7.51 -23.57 18.18
N VAL A 228 7.17 -24.48 17.26
CA VAL A 228 6.68 -25.82 17.61
C VAL A 228 7.78 -26.69 18.22
N GLU A 229 8.96 -26.73 17.59
CA GLU A 229 10.11 -27.53 18.07
C GLU A 229 10.58 -27.13 19.48
N SER A 230 10.55 -25.84 19.78
CA SER A 230 10.87 -25.29 21.12
C SER A 230 9.72 -25.38 22.13
N GLY A 231 8.54 -25.86 21.72
CA GLY A 231 7.35 -25.98 22.56
C GLY A 231 6.63 -24.66 22.86
N ARG A 232 7.04 -23.53 22.25
CA ARG A 232 6.32 -22.26 22.34
C ARG A 232 4.94 -22.34 21.70
N LEU A 233 4.79 -23.14 20.64
CA LEU A 233 3.52 -23.40 19.97
C LEU A 233 3.18 -24.88 20.04
N LYS A 234 1.93 -25.21 20.35
CA LYS A 234 1.47 -26.61 20.43
C LYS A 234 0.70 -26.99 19.18
N VAL A 235 0.94 -28.20 18.67
CA VAL A 235 0.14 -28.78 17.59
C VAL A 235 -1.19 -29.29 18.18
N ASP A 236 -2.32 -28.86 17.60
CA ASP A 236 -3.66 -29.26 18.03
C ASP A 236 -4.50 -29.89 16.90
N GLY A 237 -3.94 -29.95 15.68
CA GLY A 237 -4.60 -30.48 14.49
C GLY A 237 -5.78 -29.64 13.98
N LYS A 238 -6.03 -28.47 14.56
CA LYS A 238 -7.18 -27.60 14.25
C LYS A 238 -6.75 -26.21 13.84
N ILE A 239 -5.93 -25.56 14.66
CA ILE A 239 -5.37 -24.22 14.41
C ILE A 239 -3.91 -24.37 14.00
N CYS A 240 -3.12 -25.09 14.79
CA CYS A 240 -1.76 -25.50 14.41
C CYS A 240 -1.82 -26.97 13.95
N LEU A 241 -1.72 -27.16 12.65
CA LEU A 241 -2.10 -28.39 11.97
C LEU A 241 -1.06 -29.51 12.10
N ASN A 242 0.22 -29.17 12.15
CA ASN A 242 1.31 -30.14 12.12
C ASN A 242 2.60 -29.59 12.72
N GLU A 243 3.60 -30.47 12.87
CA GLU A 243 4.92 -30.17 13.41
C GLU A 243 5.73 -29.16 12.58
N SER A 244 5.32 -28.89 11.33
CA SER A 244 5.94 -27.83 10.52
C SER A 244 5.42 -26.42 10.87
N GLY A 245 4.54 -26.29 11.86
CA GLY A 245 3.95 -25.00 12.27
C GLY A 245 2.96 -24.43 11.26
N GLU A 246 2.34 -25.27 10.43
CA GLU A 246 1.30 -24.83 9.49
C GLU A 246 0.03 -24.44 10.25
N LEU A 247 -0.54 -23.28 9.92
CA LEU A 247 -1.70 -22.72 10.60
C LEU A 247 -2.92 -22.70 9.69
N ALA A 248 -4.06 -23.19 10.18
CA ALA A 248 -5.36 -22.94 9.55
C ALA A 248 -5.83 -21.53 9.86
N VAL A 249 -6.14 -20.76 8.82
CA VAL A 249 -6.50 -19.34 8.95
C VAL A 249 -7.69 -18.97 8.09
N THR A 250 -8.54 -18.10 8.63
CA THR A 250 -9.48 -17.32 7.82
C THR A 250 -8.80 -16.01 7.45
N LYS A 251 -8.79 -15.67 6.15
CA LYS A 251 -8.17 -14.46 5.62
C LYS A 251 -9.24 -13.51 5.12
N VAL A 252 -9.08 -12.23 5.39
CA VAL A 252 -9.92 -11.16 4.82
C VAL A 252 -9.01 -10.19 4.09
N ALA A 253 -9.33 -9.82 2.86
CA ALA A 253 -8.70 -8.72 2.13
C ALA A 253 -9.69 -7.56 2.06
N VAL A 254 -9.22 -6.34 2.30
CA VAL A 254 -10.07 -5.14 2.35
C VAL A 254 -9.43 -4.02 1.53
N GLU A 255 -10.20 -3.48 0.60
CA GLU A 255 -9.90 -2.25 -0.13
C GLU A 255 -10.48 -1.03 0.61
N PRO A 256 -9.78 0.13 0.57
CA PRO A 256 -10.25 1.33 1.22
C PRO A 256 -11.46 1.93 0.48
N VAL A 257 -12.50 2.27 1.25
CA VAL A 257 -13.67 3.03 0.76
C VAL A 257 -13.98 4.11 1.77
N TRP A 258 -13.70 5.36 1.41
CA TRP A 258 -13.79 6.49 2.32
C TRP A 258 -15.14 7.19 2.18
N TYR A 259 -15.86 7.30 3.29
CA TYR A 259 -16.95 8.24 3.47
C TYR A 259 -16.37 9.59 3.88
N LEU A 260 -16.24 10.51 2.93
CA LEU A 260 -15.50 11.76 3.07
C LEU A 260 -15.95 12.62 4.26
N PRO A 261 -17.25 12.78 4.57
CA PRO A 261 -17.67 13.53 5.77
C PRO A 261 -17.15 12.90 7.07
N GLY A 262 -17.25 11.57 7.20
CA GLY A 262 -16.78 10.86 8.38
C GLY A 262 -15.26 10.87 8.52
N VAL A 263 -14.52 10.74 7.40
CA VAL A 263 -13.07 10.87 7.39
C VAL A 263 -12.62 12.27 7.80
N ALA A 264 -13.30 13.32 7.31
CA ALA A 264 -13.01 14.70 7.69
C ALA A 264 -13.24 14.94 9.19
N GLU A 265 -14.38 14.47 9.73
CA GLU A 265 -14.69 14.50 11.16
C GLU A 265 -13.59 13.78 11.97
N ARG A 266 -13.13 12.61 11.51
CA ARG A 266 -12.05 11.85 12.16
C ARG A 266 -10.73 12.60 12.26
N PHE A 267 -10.48 13.49 11.32
CA PHE A 267 -9.29 14.34 11.29
C PHE A 267 -9.49 15.72 11.91
N GLY A 268 -10.69 16.02 12.42
CA GLY A 268 -11.01 17.33 13.00
C GLY A 268 -10.94 18.47 11.99
N ILE A 269 -11.18 18.19 10.70
CA ILE A 269 -11.21 19.18 9.62
C ILE A 269 -12.56 19.16 8.91
N ASP A 270 -12.88 20.20 8.15
CA ASP A 270 -14.07 20.19 7.30
C ASP A 270 -13.86 19.38 6.02
N GLU A 271 -14.97 18.87 5.45
CA GLU A 271 -14.96 18.05 4.23
C GLU A 271 -14.34 18.79 3.03
N GLY A 272 -14.51 20.11 2.94
CA GLY A 272 -13.96 20.93 1.85
C GLY A 272 -12.44 21.00 1.90
N THR A 273 -11.88 21.23 3.09
CA THR A 273 -10.43 21.20 3.32
C THR A 273 -9.85 19.83 3.01
N LEU A 274 -10.50 18.74 3.45
CA LEU A 274 -10.08 17.38 3.12
C LEU A 274 -10.01 17.16 1.60
N ARG A 275 -11.11 17.46 0.89
CA ARG A 275 -11.21 17.28 -0.57
C ARG A 275 -10.17 18.11 -1.32
N ARG A 276 -10.00 19.37 -0.93
CA ARG A 276 -9.04 20.29 -1.54
C ARG A 276 -7.62 19.78 -1.35
N SER A 277 -7.27 19.39 -0.13
CA SER A 277 -5.95 18.85 0.17
C SER A 277 -5.67 17.57 -0.61
N LEU A 278 -6.64 16.65 -0.69
CA LEU A 278 -6.52 15.43 -1.50
C LEU A 278 -6.30 15.76 -2.98
N PHE A 279 -7.04 16.71 -3.56
CA PHE A 279 -6.86 17.11 -4.96
C PHE A 279 -5.50 17.78 -5.21
N GLU A 280 -5.16 18.81 -4.45
CA GLU A 280 -3.95 19.62 -4.66
C GLU A 280 -2.67 18.80 -4.43
N ASN A 281 -2.64 17.98 -3.37
CA ASN A 281 -1.45 17.20 -3.00
C ASN A 281 -1.34 15.85 -3.73
N THR A 282 -2.29 15.51 -4.62
CA THR A 282 -2.18 14.37 -5.54
C THR A 282 -1.97 14.81 -6.99
N GLY A 283 -1.45 16.02 -7.18
CA GLY A 283 -1.13 16.56 -8.51
C GLY A 283 -2.37 16.88 -9.35
N GLY A 284 -3.50 17.21 -8.71
CA GLY A 284 -4.77 17.48 -9.38
C GLY A 284 -5.50 16.22 -9.84
N SER A 285 -5.18 15.06 -9.26
CA SER A 285 -5.91 13.81 -9.51
C SER A 285 -7.34 13.91 -8.96
N TYR A 286 -8.28 13.27 -9.65
CA TYR A 286 -9.71 13.24 -9.28
C TYR A 286 -10.35 14.64 -9.12
N PRO A 287 -10.52 15.41 -10.22
CA PRO A 287 -11.17 16.74 -10.18
C PRO A 287 -12.57 16.75 -9.53
N GLU A 288 -13.24 15.60 -9.49
CA GLU A 288 -14.53 15.39 -8.82
C GLU A 288 -14.47 15.62 -7.32
N LEU A 289 -13.30 15.53 -6.69
CA LEU A 289 -13.14 15.92 -5.28
C LEU A 289 -13.57 17.38 -5.06
N ILE A 290 -13.29 18.25 -6.03
CA ILE A 290 -13.66 19.68 -6.00
C ILE A 290 -15.04 19.92 -6.61
N THR A 291 -15.32 19.26 -7.72
CA THR A 291 -16.44 19.62 -8.60
C THR A 291 -17.71 18.81 -8.32
N ARG A 292 -17.62 17.65 -7.65
CA ARG A 292 -18.73 16.76 -7.29
C ARG A 292 -18.90 16.67 -5.77
N GLY A 293 -19.35 17.76 -5.15
CA GLY A 293 -19.68 17.81 -3.72
C GLY A 293 -20.87 16.90 -3.33
N ASP A 294 -21.66 16.47 -4.31
CA ASP A 294 -22.77 15.51 -4.17
C ASP A 294 -22.29 14.07 -3.95
N ILE A 295 -21.11 13.69 -4.47
CA ILE A 295 -20.54 12.36 -4.26
C ILE A 295 -19.76 12.34 -2.95
N LYS A 296 -20.21 11.57 -1.96
CA LYS A 296 -19.57 11.49 -0.63
C LYS A 296 -18.57 10.35 -0.46
N LEU A 297 -18.46 9.46 -1.44
CA LEU A 297 -17.56 8.32 -1.39
C LEU A 297 -16.31 8.52 -2.24
N PHE A 298 -15.18 8.03 -1.73
CA PHE A 298 -13.91 8.03 -2.44
C PHE A 298 -13.19 6.69 -2.24
N LEU A 299 -12.74 6.06 -3.33
CA LEU A 299 -11.88 4.89 -3.31
C LEU A 299 -10.45 5.37 -3.62
N PRO A 300 -9.66 5.69 -2.59
CA PRO A 300 -8.29 6.14 -2.79
C PRO A 300 -7.42 5.02 -3.38
N PRO A 301 -6.50 5.33 -4.31
CA PRO A 301 -5.60 4.34 -4.93
C PRO A 301 -4.42 3.98 -4.00
N ILE A 302 -4.72 3.64 -2.74
CA ILE A 302 -3.72 3.31 -1.72
C ILE A 302 -3.76 1.81 -1.39
N GLY A 303 -2.76 1.35 -0.62
CA GLY A 303 -2.73 0.00 -0.09
C GLY A 303 -3.90 -0.27 0.86
N GLY A 304 -4.52 -1.44 0.71
CA GLY A 304 -5.55 -1.93 1.63
C GLY A 304 -4.98 -2.58 2.89
N LEU A 305 -5.73 -3.52 3.44
CA LEU A 305 -5.29 -4.35 4.58
C LEU A 305 -5.68 -5.81 4.38
N THR A 306 -5.03 -6.69 5.13
CA THR A 306 -5.43 -8.07 5.29
C THR A 306 -5.62 -8.44 6.75
N VAL A 307 -6.61 -9.28 7.04
CA VAL A 307 -6.87 -9.84 8.38
C VAL A 307 -6.59 -11.33 8.33
N TYR A 308 -5.96 -11.84 9.36
CA TYR A 308 -5.74 -13.26 9.62
C TYR A 308 -6.39 -13.61 10.95
N CYS A 309 -7.45 -14.41 10.90
CA CYS A 309 -8.17 -14.90 12.07
C CYS A 309 -7.74 -16.34 12.35
N PHE A 310 -7.37 -16.60 13.60
CA PHE A 310 -6.98 -17.91 14.12
C PHE A 310 -8.11 -18.44 15.01
N GLY A 311 -8.50 -19.70 14.79
CA GLY A 311 -9.68 -20.29 15.41
C GLY A 311 -10.99 -19.94 14.69
N ASP A 312 -12.10 -19.98 15.41
CA ASP A 312 -13.43 -19.69 14.87
C ASP A 312 -13.65 -18.17 14.74
N PRO A 313 -13.88 -17.63 13.52
CA PRO A 313 -14.15 -16.21 13.31
C PRO A 313 -15.36 -15.67 14.11
N ALA A 314 -16.36 -16.49 14.42
CA ALA A 314 -17.53 -16.04 15.19
C ALA A 314 -17.14 -15.54 16.60
N LYS A 315 -16.05 -16.08 17.17
CA LYS A 315 -15.55 -15.74 18.50
C LYS A 315 -14.91 -14.36 18.60
N MET A 316 -14.52 -13.74 17.48
CA MET A 316 -13.90 -12.40 17.50
C MET A 316 -14.83 -11.33 18.09
N SER A 317 -16.14 -11.49 17.88
CA SER A 317 -17.19 -10.57 18.34
C SER A 317 -17.84 -10.99 19.67
N ASP A 318 -17.46 -12.14 20.24
CA ASP A 318 -18.06 -12.64 21.48
C ASP A 318 -17.40 -11.98 22.70
N PRO A 319 -18.14 -11.19 23.50
CA PRO A 319 -17.58 -10.55 24.68
C PRO A 319 -17.24 -11.54 25.81
N ASN A 320 -17.66 -12.81 25.73
CA ASN A 320 -17.41 -13.80 26.79
C ASN A 320 -16.13 -14.60 26.60
N VAL A 321 -15.49 -14.50 25.43
CA VAL A 321 -14.21 -15.14 25.16
C VAL A 321 -13.09 -14.10 25.15
N LYS A 322 -11.86 -14.58 25.26
CA LYS A 322 -10.67 -13.73 25.22
C LYS A 322 -10.23 -13.48 23.79
N LEU A 323 -9.78 -12.26 23.51
CA LEU A 323 -9.23 -11.84 22.22
C LEU A 323 -7.79 -11.36 22.35
N ALA A 324 -6.89 -11.98 21.58
CA ALA A 324 -5.54 -11.50 21.33
C ALA A 324 -5.47 -10.80 19.96
N LEU A 325 -5.04 -9.53 19.95
CA LEU A 325 -5.00 -8.69 18.76
C LEU A 325 -3.58 -8.18 18.47
N ARG A 326 -3.14 -8.35 17.23
CA ARG A 326 -1.97 -7.66 16.67
C ARG A 326 -2.38 -6.79 15.49
N VAL A 327 -2.13 -5.49 15.58
CA VAL A 327 -2.21 -4.57 14.44
C VAL A 327 -0.81 -4.23 13.95
N HIS A 328 -0.49 -4.67 12.74
CA HIS A 328 0.81 -4.54 12.10
C HIS A 328 0.74 -3.55 10.94
N ASP A 329 1.72 -2.66 10.84
CA ASP A 329 1.92 -1.84 9.64
C ASP A 329 3.06 -2.45 8.85
N GLU A 330 2.87 -2.58 7.55
CA GLU A 330 3.81 -3.15 6.59
C GLU A 330 5.22 -2.57 6.74
N CYS A 331 6.19 -3.48 6.72
CA CYS A 331 7.60 -3.19 6.63
C CYS A 331 8.26 -4.26 5.76
N ASN A 332 8.13 -4.14 4.45
CA ASN A 332 8.58 -5.09 3.42
C ASN A 332 10.00 -5.63 3.67
N GLY A 333 10.97 -4.75 3.90
CA GLY A 333 12.36 -5.14 4.16
C GLY A 333 12.55 -6.09 5.37
N SER A 334 11.73 -5.96 6.41
CA SER A 334 11.79 -6.87 7.57
C SER A 334 10.83 -8.03 7.39
N ASP A 335 9.56 -7.75 7.04
CA ASP A 335 8.48 -8.73 6.97
C ASP A 335 8.69 -9.77 5.87
N VAL A 336 9.34 -9.42 4.76
CA VAL A 336 9.59 -10.35 3.64
C VAL A 336 11.04 -10.83 3.64
N PHE A 337 11.99 -9.92 3.82
CA PHE A 337 13.42 -10.20 3.63
C PHE A 337 14.22 -10.37 4.93
N GLY A 338 13.60 -10.23 6.10
CA GLY A 338 14.25 -10.52 7.37
C GLY A 338 15.31 -9.52 7.80
N SER A 339 15.22 -8.25 7.36
CA SER A 339 16.11 -7.18 7.84
C SER A 339 16.11 -7.07 9.37
N ASP A 340 17.32 -6.95 9.92
CA ASP A 340 17.65 -6.84 11.36
C ASP A 340 17.69 -5.37 11.87
N ILE A 341 17.43 -4.40 10.99
CA ILE A 341 17.44 -2.96 11.29
C ILE A 341 16.22 -2.54 12.12
N CYS A 342 15.12 -3.30 12.06
CA CYS A 342 13.91 -3.02 12.84
C CYS A 342 13.27 -4.27 13.44
N THR A 343 12.39 -4.03 14.42
CA THR A 343 11.69 -5.08 15.18
C THR A 343 10.39 -5.57 14.51
N CYS A 344 10.10 -5.15 13.27
CA CYS A 344 8.81 -5.40 12.62
C CYS A 344 8.48 -6.89 12.50
N ARG A 345 9.36 -7.69 11.87
CA ARG A 345 9.13 -9.13 11.70
C ARG A 345 9.11 -9.89 13.02
N PRO A 346 10.09 -9.74 13.95
CA PRO A 346 10.04 -10.42 15.25
C PRO A 346 8.71 -10.18 15.99
N TYR A 347 8.21 -8.94 15.95
CA TYR A 347 6.97 -8.58 16.62
C TYR A 347 5.72 -9.08 15.86
N LEU A 348 5.78 -9.21 14.53
CA LEU A 348 4.74 -9.86 13.74
C LEU A 348 4.64 -11.35 14.10
N ILE A 349 5.76 -12.06 14.15
CA ILE A 349 5.82 -13.49 14.51
C ILE A 349 5.31 -13.70 15.94
N PHE A 350 5.79 -12.92 16.90
CA PHE A 350 5.27 -12.95 18.28
C PHE A 350 3.76 -12.68 18.33
N GLY A 351 3.30 -11.70 17.54
CA GLY A 351 1.89 -11.39 17.32
C GLY A 351 1.05 -12.60 16.91
N ILE A 352 1.54 -13.34 15.91
CA ILE A 352 0.91 -14.55 15.37
C ILE A 352 0.92 -15.68 16.41
N GLU A 353 2.04 -15.93 17.08
CA GLU A 353 2.15 -16.98 18.09
C GLU A 353 1.14 -16.81 19.22
N GLU A 354 1.03 -15.60 19.77
CA GLU A 354 0.11 -15.29 20.86
C GLU A 354 -1.36 -15.30 20.41
N ALA A 355 -1.64 -14.85 19.18
CA ALA A 355 -2.97 -14.98 18.59
C ALA A 355 -3.39 -16.44 18.45
N VAL A 356 -2.48 -17.32 17.99
CA VAL A 356 -2.74 -18.76 17.92
C VAL A 356 -2.96 -19.33 19.32
N LYS A 357 -2.06 -19.05 20.28
CA LYS A 357 -2.20 -19.54 21.66
C LYS A 357 -3.55 -19.16 22.28
N GLU A 358 -4.00 -17.92 22.11
CA GLU A 358 -5.30 -17.47 22.63
C GLU A 358 -6.46 -18.26 21.99
N ALA A 359 -6.41 -18.46 20.67
CA ALA A 359 -7.40 -19.26 19.96
C ALA A 359 -7.41 -20.74 20.42
N GLN A 360 -6.24 -21.32 20.71
CA GLN A 360 -6.10 -22.68 21.25
C GLN A 360 -6.67 -22.83 22.65
N LEU A 361 -6.61 -21.78 23.47
CA LEU A 361 -7.20 -21.74 24.81
C LEU A 361 -8.73 -21.55 24.78
N GLY A 362 -9.34 -21.53 23.59
CA GLY A 362 -10.78 -21.38 23.40
C GLY A 362 -11.22 -19.96 23.13
N GLY A 363 -10.29 -18.99 23.11
CA GLY A 363 -10.51 -17.60 22.72
C GLY A 363 -10.50 -17.36 21.22
N SER A 364 -10.02 -16.20 20.81
CA SER A 364 -9.85 -15.78 19.42
C SER A 364 -8.51 -15.04 19.22
N GLY A 365 -7.88 -15.29 18.08
CA GLY A 365 -6.64 -14.62 17.68
C GLY A 365 -6.83 -13.85 16.38
N VAL A 366 -6.44 -12.58 16.36
CA VAL A 366 -6.55 -11.72 15.18
C VAL A 366 -5.25 -10.98 14.91
N VAL A 367 -4.75 -11.09 13.69
CA VAL A 367 -3.63 -10.30 13.18
C VAL A 367 -4.11 -9.49 11.98
N ILE A 368 -3.92 -8.18 12.02
CA ILE A 368 -4.28 -7.26 10.94
C ILE A 368 -3.01 -6.64 10.37
N TYR A 369 -2.84 -6.75 9.06
CA TYR A 369 -1.69 -6.25 8.32
C TYR A 369 -2.11 -5.09 7.41
N PHE A 370 -1.72 -3.87 7.79
CA PHE A 370 -1.97 -2.65 7.02
C PHE A 370 -0.84 -2.37 6.03
N ARG A 371 -1.16 -2.12 4.77
CA ARG A 371 -0.17 -1.78 3.74
C ARG A 371 0.23 -0.31 3.79
N LYS A 372 0.95 0.06 4.85
CA LYS A 372 1.39 1.43 5.19
C LYS A 372 2.91 1.49 5.40
N GLU A 373 3.67 1.08 4.38
CA GLU A 373 5.14 1.08 4.40
C GLU A 373 5.74 2.41 4.86
N GLY A 374 6.82 2.33 5.65
CA GLY A 374 7.62 3.48 6.03
C GLY A 374 6.85 4.54 6.81
N ARG A 375 5.85 4.16 7.61
CA ARG A 375 4.92 5.09 8.29
C ARG A 375 4.12 5.95 7.30
N ALA A 376 3.71 5.34 6.19
CA ALA A 376 3.07 5.99 5.06
C ALA A 376 3.94 7.05 4.36
N LEU A 377 5.27 7.01 4.53
CA LEU A 377 6.24 7.81 3.76
C LEU A 377 6.79 7.07 2.53
N GLY A 378 6.54 5.76 2.43
CA GLY A 378 7.08 4.90 1.39
C GLY A 378 8.52 4.43 1.63
N GLU A 379 8.93 3.44 0.85
CA GLU A 379 10.22 2.74 1.00
C GLU A 379 11.42 3.61 0.60
N VAL A 380 11.28 4.47 -0.42
CA VAL A 380 12.35 5.40 -0.85
C VAL A 380 12.75 6.33 0.30
N THR A 381 11.79 7.01 0.91
CA THR A 381 12.02 7.92 2.03
C THR A 381 12.64 7.19 3.21
N LYS A 382 12.15 5.98 3.51
CA LYS A 382 12.71 5.11 4.55
C LYS A 382 14.20 4.82 4.32
N TYR A 383 14.59 4.47 3.09
CA TYR A 383 16.00 4.19 2.78
C TYR A 383 16.87 5.45 2.82
N LEU A 384 16.35 6.61 2.40
CA LEU A 384 17.05 7.88 2.59
C LEU A 384 17.30 8.18 4.07
N VAL A 385 16.31 7.92 4.94
CA VAL A 385 16.45 8.06 6.40
C VAL A 385 17.51 7.09 6.94
N TYR A 386 17.50 5.82 6.51
CA TYR A 386 18.49 4.83 6.95
C TYR A 386 19.90 5.24 6.52
N ASN A 387 20.09 5.65 5.28
CA ASN A 387 21.36 6.14 4.77
C ASN A 387 21.86 7.38 5.56
N ALA A 388 20.97 8.32 5.84
CA ALA A 388 21.32 9.52 6.63
C ALA A 388 21.67 9.18 8.08
N ARG A 389 21.05 8.15 8.66
CA ARG A 389 21.37 7.65 10.01
C ARG A 389 22.72 6.96 10.05
N LYS A 390 22.98 6.02 9.13
CA LYS A 390 24.21 5.24 9.08
C LYS A 390 25.45 6.08 8.73
N ARG A 391 25.32 7.11 7.88
CA ARG A 391 26.40 8.09 7.63
C ARG A 391 26.58 9.10 8.77
N GLY A 392 25.60 9.21 9.65
CA GLY A 392 25.68 9.97 10.88
C GLY A 392 26.19 9.09 12.02
N SER A 393 25.71 9.37 13.24
CA SER A 393 26.09 8.63 14.45
C SER A 393 25.13 7.49 14.82
N ASP A 394 24.11 7.21 13.98
CA ASP A 394 23.00 6.24 14.19
C ASP A 394 22.56 6.07 15.67
N ARG A 395 22.39 7.20 16.37
CA ARG A 395 22.01 7.22 17.79
C ARG A 395 20.50 7.19 17.95
N ALA A 396 20.02 6.48 18.96
CA ALA A 396 18.59 6.43 19.29
C ALA A 396 18.02 7.85 19.58
N SER A 397 18.81 8.75 20.17
CA SER A 397 18.40 10.14 20.43
C SER A 397 18.15 11.00 19.18
N GLU A 398 18.71 10.63 18.02
CA GLU A 398 18.48 11.34 16.75
C GLU A 398 17.48 10.63 15.84
N TYR A 399 16.94 9.49 16.24
CA TYR A 399 16.17 8.58 15.38
C TYR A 399 15.06 9.32 14.60
N PHE A 400 14.21 10.09 15.29
CA PHE A 400 13.10 10.79 14.65
C PHE A 400 13.51 12.08 13.95
N LYS A 401 14.60 12.71 14.38
CA LYS A 401 15.09 13.98 13.82
C LYS A 401 15.47 13.82 12.35
N ARG A 402 16.07 12.68 11.99
CA ARG A 402 16.41 12.38 10.59
C ARG A 402 15.17 12.21 9.71
N THR A 403 14.13 11.58 10.24
CA THR A 403 12.83 11.49 9.54
C THR A 403 12.22 12.87 9.35
N GLU A 404 12.16 13.71 10.38
CA GLU A 404 11.65 15.09 10.27
C GLU A 404 12.44 15.92 9.26
N ASN A 405 13.78 15.83 9.26
CA ASN A 405 14.61 16.58 8.32
C ASN A 405 14.35 16.21 6.85
N ILE A 406 14.01 14.95 6.56
CA ILE A 406 13.83 14.45 5.19
C ILE A 406 12.36 14.54 4.76
N ALA A 407 11.44 14.18 5.63
CA ALA A 407 10.01 14.05 5.33
C ALA A 407 9.16 15.22 5.83
N GLY A 408 9.72 16.13 6.63
CA GLY A 408 8.99 17.23 7.28
C GLY A 408 8.13 16.81 8.49
N VAL A 409 7.93 15.51 8.70
CA VAL A 409 7.10 14.93 9.77
C VAL A 409 7.68 13.60 10.27
N LYS A 410 7.32 13.18 11.49
CA LYS A 410 7.76 11.90 12.10
C LYS A 410 6.95 10.68 11.64
N ASP A 411 5.69 10.90 11.26
CA ASP A 411 4.71 9.86 10.98
C ASP A 411 3.57 10.43 10.15
N MET A 412 3.18 9.75 9.06
CA MET A 412 2.00 10.08 8.25
C MET A 412 0.93 8.99 8.32
N ARG A 413 1.06 8.03 9.26
CA ARG A 413 0.03 7.03 9.48
C ARG A 413 -1.15 7.68 10.17
N PHE A 414 -2.22 7.79 9.42
CA PHE A 414 -3.55 8.08 9.95
C PHE A 414 -4.08 6.85 10.71
N GLN A 415 -3.64 6.67 11.96
CA GLN A 415 -4.10 5.59 12.84
C GLN A 415 -5.55 5.80 13.28
N ALA A 416 -6.08 7.02 13.17
CA ALA A 416 -7.47 7.30 13.48
C ALA A 416 -8.44 6.42 12.66
N LEU A 417 -8.12 6.06 11.40
CA LEU A 417 -8.97 5.19 10.58
C LEU A 417 -8.78 3.68 10.85
N MET A 418 -7.75 3.30 11.61
CA MET A 418 -7.41 1.91 11.87
C MET A 418 -8.49 1.09 12.60
N PRO A 419 -9.26 1.63 13.56
CA PRO A 419 -10.28 0.86 14.28
C PRO A 419 -11.47 0.40 13.44
N ASP A 420 -11.69 0.98 12.26
CA ASP A 420 -12.85 0.69 11.40
C ASP A 420 -12.97 -0.83 11.07
N ILE A 421 -11.85 -1.51 10.82
CA ILE A 421 -11.83 -2.96 10.61
C ILE A 421 -12.19 -3.74 11.87
N LEU A 422 -11.85 -3.23 13.06
CA LEU A 422 -12.23 -3.88 14.32
C LEU A 422 -13.74 -3.81 14.53
N HIS A 423 -14.35 -2.66 14.23
CA HIS A 423 -15.81 -2.52 14.21
C HIS A 423 -16.45 -3.39 13.14
N TRP A 424 -15.81 -3.54 11.97
CA TRP A 424 -16.29 -4.45 10.94
C TRP A 424 -16.29 -5.91 11.40
N LEU A 425 -15.28 -6.33 12.16
CA LEU A 425 -15.18 -7.66 12.79
C LEU A 425 -16.10 -7.84 14.00
N GLY A 426 -16.85 -6.79 14.41
CA GLY A 426 -17.74 -6.83 15.56
C GLY A 426 -17.02 -6.79 16.91
N ILE A 427 -15.73 -6.47 16.94
CA ILE A 427 -14.92 -6.45 18.16
C ILE A 427 -15.37 -5.29 19.06
N THR A 428 -15.73 -5.62 20.31
CA THR A 428 -16.15 -4.64 21.32
C THR A 428 -15.20 -4.53 22.51
N LYS A 429 -14.24 -5.44 22.67
CA LYS A 429 -13.15 -5.38 23.65
C LYS A 429 -11.93 -6.13 23.14
N ILE A 430 -10.75 -5.78 23.65
CA ILE A 430 -9.50 -6.50 23.39
C ILE A 430 -8.91 -6.89 24.73
N ASP A 431 -8.76 -8.19 24.98
CA ASP A 431 -8.15 -8.68 26.22
C ASP A 431 -6.65 -8.48 26.20
N ARG A 432 -5.99 -8.82 25.09
CA ARG A 432 -4.53 -8.70 24.92
C ARG A 432 -4.20 -8.01 23.61
N MET A 433 -3.66 -6.81 23.67
CA MET A 433 -3.15 -6.08 22.50
C MET A 433 -1.63 -6.19 22.43
N LEU A 434 -1.12 -6.80 21.36
CA LEU A 434 0.30 -7.00 21.12
C LEU A 434 0.90 -5.76 20.44
N SER A 435 1.04 -4.69 21.20
CA SER A 435 1.56 -3.42 20.71
C SER A 435 2.14 -2.54 21.80
N MET A 436 3.26 -1.89 21.47
CA MET A 436 3.86 -0.83 22.27
C MET A 436 3.41 0.57 21.80
N SER A 437 2.71 0.67 20.68
CA SER A 437 2.34 1.97 20.09
C SER A 437 1.16 2.61 20.82
N ASN A 438 1.39 3.79 21.44
CA ASN A 438 0.31 4.57 22.02
C ASN A 438 -0.67 5.06 20.94
N MET A 439 -0.17 5.53 19.79
CA MET A 439 -1.04 5.95 18.69
C MET A 439 -2.05 4.87 18.27
N LYS A 440 -1.66 3.59 18.26
CA LYS A 440 -2.59 2.49 17.95
C LYS A 440 -3.56 2.24 19.10
N HIS A 441 -3.04 2.21 20.33
CA HIS A 441 -3.86 2.03 21.53
C HIS A 441 -4.93 3.12 21.65
N ASP A 442 -4.52 4.39 21.60
CA ASP A 442 -5.37 5.55 21.81
C ASP A 442 -6.45 5.62 20.72
N ALA A 443 -6.08 5.41 19.45
CA ALA A 443 -7.04 5.38 18.35
C ALA A 443 -8.14 4.32 18.54
N ILE A 444 -7.80 3.14 19.08
CA ILE A 444 -8.76 2.05 19.35
C ILE A 444 -9.65 2.39 20.55
N VAL A 445 -9.08 2.87 21.66
CA VAL A 445 -9.82 3.20 22.87
C VAL A 445 -10.76 4.38 22.64
N GLU A 446 -10.32 5.42 21.92
CA GLU A 446 -11.13 6.58 21.53
C GLU A 446 -12.34 6.18 20.67
N GLN A 447 -12.31 5.02 20.03
CA GLN A 447 -13.45 4.46 19.29
C GLN A 447 -14.36 3.55 20.12
N GLY A 448 -14.11 3.49 21.43
CA GLY A 448 -14.93 2.75 22.38
C GLY A 448 -14.63 1.25 22.42
N ILE A 449 -13.45 0.83 21.99
CA ILE A 449 -12.98 -0.55 22.18
C ILE A 449 -11.94 -0.55 23.31
N PRO A 450 -12.33 -0.91 24.56
CA PRO A 450 -11.38 -1.01 25.66
C PRO A 450 -10.31 -2.08 25.39
N ILE A 451 -9.09 -1.79 25.81
CA ILE A 451 -7.94 -2.71 25.80
C ILE A 451 -7.59 -3.03 27.26
N HIS A 452 -7.65 -4.31 27.65
CA HIS A 452 -7.40 -4.72 29.04
C HIS A 452 -5.92 -4.92 29.35
N GLU A 453 -5.16 -5.49 28.41
CA GLU A 453 -3.72 -5.73 28.56
C GLU A 453 -2.99 -5.27 27.30
N ARG A 454 -1.87 -4.55 27.50
CA ARG A 454 -0.91 -4.25 26.44
C ARG A 454 0.31 -5.13 26.64
N VAL A 455 0.67 -5.90 25.63
CA VAL A 455 1.77 -6.86 25.66
C VAL A 455 2.92 -6.33 24.80
N PRO A 456 4.08 -5.97 25.38
CA PRO A 456 5.25 -5.56 24.63
C PRO A 456 5.91 -6.78 23.93
N ILE A 457 6.83 -6.51 23.00
CA ILE A 457 7.67 -7.59 22.46
C ILE A 457 8.62 -8.06 23.58
N PRO A 458 8.86 -9.38 23.73
CA PRO A 458 9.88 -9.90 24.64
C PRO A 458 11.29 -9.41 24.29
N ASP A 459 12.11 -9.10 25.30
CA ASP A 459 13.46 -8.57 25.12
C ASP A 459 14.40 -9.51 24.34
N ASP A 460 14.22 -10.83 24.48
CA ASP A 460 14.99 -11.86 23.79
C ASP A 460 14.68 -11.94 22.28
N LEU A 461 13.56 -11.35 21.85
CA LEU A 461 13.16 -11.28 20.44
C LEU A 461 13.57 -9.96 19.76
N ILE A 462 14.23 -9.05 20.48
CA ILE A 462 14.70 -7.77 19.94
C ILE A 462 16.12 -7.96 19.36
N PRO A 463 16.33 -7.82 18.04
CA PRO A 463 17.67 -7.84 17.46
C PRO A 463 18.55 -6.71 18.00
N GLU A 464 19.85 -6.92 18.07
CA GLU A 464 20.79 -5.95 18.66
C GLU A 464 20.79 -4.60 17.93
N ASP A 465 20.93 -4.59 16.60
CA ASP A 465 20.91 -3.35 15.79
C ASP A 465 19.54 -2.65 15.84
N SER A 466 18.47 -3.39 16.14
CA SER A 466 17.12 -2.85 16.33
C SER A 466 16.93 -2.14 17.68
N ARG A 467 17.88 -2.22 18.62
CA ARG A 467 17.79 -1.50 19.90
C ARG A 467 17.73 0.01 19.72
N VAL A 468 18.45 0.53 18.72
CA VAL A 468 18.40 1.95 18.35
C VAL A 468 16.97 2.41 18.07
N GLU A 469 16.19 1.59 17.37
CA GLU A 469 14.80 1.90 17.06
C GLU A 469 13.91 1.77 18.30
N ILE A 470 14.00 0.65 19.02
CA ILE A 470 13.04 0.35 20.09
C ILE A 470 13.22 1.29 21.28
N ASP A 471 14.47 1.59 21.66
CA ASP A 471 14.77 2.46 22.78
C ASP A 471 14.37 3.91 22.47
N ALA A 472 14.60 4.36 21.22
CA ALA A 472 14.12 5.66 20.76
C ALA A 472 12.58 5.76 20.82
N LYS A 473 11.87 4.70 20.42
CA LYS A 473 10.41 4.65 20.48
C LYS A 473 9.89 4.66 21.91
N ILE A 474 10.48 3.86 22.80
CA ILE A 474 10.12 3.82 24.23
C ILE A 474 10.32 5.21 24.85
N HIS A 475 11.47 5.84 24.59
CA HIS A 475 11.74 7.21 25.08
C HIS A 475 10.75 8.23 24.52
N ALA A 476 10.34 8.09 23.25
CA ALA A 476 9.29 8.92 22.65
C ALA A 476 7.86 8.60 23.13
N GLY A 477 7.72 7.74 24.14
CA GLY A 477 6.46 7.45 24.83
C GLY A 477 5.83 6.10 24.50
N TYR A 478 6.45 5.23 23.69
CA TYR A 478 5.89 3.89 23.46
C TYR A 478 5.84 3.11 24.78
N PHE A 479 4.75 2.35 24.96
CA PHE A 479 4.52 1.56 26.15
C PHE A 479 5.59 0.48 26.32
N THR A 480 6.08 0.34 27.55
CA THR A 480 6.97 -0.73 27.96
C THR A 480 6.65 -1.10 29.41
N THR A 481 6.90 -2.35 29.77
CA THR A 481 6.94 -2.79 31.17
C THR A 481 8.36 -2.73 31.75
N GLY A 482 9.35 -2.43 30.90
CA GLY A 482 10.77 -2.35 31.25
C GLY A 482 11.23 -0.92 31.57
N LYS A 483 12.56 -0.75 31.59
CA LYS A 483 13.20 0.55 31.87
C LYS A 483 13.04 1.52 30.71
N VAL A 484 12.69 2.77 31.00
CA VAL A 484 12.81 3.89 30.06
C VAL A 484 14.18 4.54 30.25
N LEU A 485 15.00 4.56 29.19
CA LEU A 485 16.34 5.14 29.23
C LEU A 485 16.29 6.67 29.33
N SER A 486 17.22 7.23 30.11
CA SER A 486 17.46 8.69 30.14
C SER A 486 18.05 9.18 28.81
N MET A 487 18.05 10.49 28.55
CA MET A 487 18.64 11.03 27.30
C MET A 487 20.14 10.75 27.17
N ASP A 488 20.87 10.70 28.28
CA ASP A 488 22.29 10.37 28.30
C ASP A 488 22.51 8.89 27.98
N GLU A 489 21.69 8.00 28.54
CA GLU A 489 21.71 6.56 28.26
C GLU A 489 21.31 6.27 26.81
N LEU A 490 20.28 6.94 26.30
CA LEU A 490 19.79 6.82 24.93
C LEU A 490 20.86 7.21 23.91
N SER A 491 21.70 8.19 24.26
CA SER A 491 22.79 8.64 23.42
C SER A 491 23.94 7.62 23.34
N ASN A 492 24.02 6.67 24.27
CA ASN A 492 25.00 5.58 24.23
C ASN A 492 24.50 4.36 23.43
N VAL A 493 23.21 4.30 23.09
CA VAL A 493 22.66 3.28 22.20
C VAL A 493 23.00 3.65 20.75
N GLN A 494 23.89 2.88 20.14
CA GLN A 494 24.37 3.05 18.78
C GLN A 494 24.14 1.78 17.96
N GLY A 495 23.75 1.97 16.71
CA GLY A 495 23.67 0.88 15.74
C GLY A 495 25.02 0.63 15.07
N ARG A 496 25.07 -0.36 14.19
CA ARG A 496 26.27 -0.63 13.35
C ARG A 496 26.69 0.61 12.58
N ALA A 497 27.99 0.86 12.49
CA ALA A 497 28.55 1.94 11.70
C ALA A 497 28.44 1.65 10.19
N TRP A 498 28.59 2.68 9.35
CA TRP A 498 28.59 2.51 7.88
C TRP A 498 29.65 1.49 7.42
N GLU A 499 30.84 1.55 8.01
CA GLU A 499 31.98 0.68 7.67
C GLU A 499 31.75 -0.79 8.07
N ASP A 500 30.90 -1.06 9.08
CA ASP A 500 30.58 -2.41 9.53
C ASP A 500 29.60 -3.15 8.58
N VAL A 501 28.98 -2.43 7.63
CA VAL A 501 28.05 -3.02 6.64
C VAL A 501 28.82 -3.60 5.44
N ASP A 502 30.07 -3.17 5.22
CA ASP A 502 30.90 -3.59 4.10
C ASP A 502 31.67 -4.92 4.38
N HIS A 503 31.35 -5.63 5.46
CA HIS A 503 32.04 -6.84 5.93
C HIS A 503 31.14 -8.07 6.08
#